data_AF-A0AA41USF2-F1
#
_entry.id   AF-A0AA41USF2-F1
#
_cell.length_a   1.000
_cell.length_b   1.000
_cell.length_c   1.000
_cell.angle_alpha   90.00
_cell.angle_beta   90.00
_cell.angle_gamma   90.00
#
_symmetry.space_group_name_H-M   'P 1'
#
loop_
_entity.id
_entity.type
_entity.pdbx_description
1 polymer ?
#
loop_
_entity_poly.entity_id
_entity_poly.type
_entity_poly.pdbx_seq_one_letter_code
_entity_poly.pdbx_strand_id
1 'polypeptide(L)'
;CHKDTFPMKFELTESGNQFSNSELTQDLIRVATLLNKKSVTLKEYQEYGNYSYQTQKKRFGSWFKALETAGLEESKRPWGGDLSEIRIPEIQLIEDIQRVAKKLGKNAITIAEYEDHGKYGSSAISKRFGGWNKAKVVAGLEIGRLYNSTDEDYFENILHVWQTLGRQPKYQEMVAPLSRLNVSSYERKFGSWRSALVRFIEYVNKKDDEATIEPNILNETIKIPFVHDIPSKNLKPKKRTNRTANLRQRFRVMKRDDFRCVLCGSSPANKPGCELHIDHILPWSQGGETVEENLRTLCSDCNLGRSNKE
;
A
#
# COMPACT_ATOMS: atom_id res chain seq x y z
N CYS A 1 -62.60 6.61 -38.79
CA CYS A 1 -61.36 6.75 -38.01
C CYS A 1 -60.25 5.91 -38.63
N HIS A 2 -59.55 6.44 -39.64
CA HIS A 2 -58.28 5.85 -40.08
C HIS A 2 -57.20 6.31 -39.09
N LYS A 3 -56.57 5.36 -38.39
CA LYS A 3 -55.39 5.65 -37.59
C LYS A 3 -54.19 5.49 -38.49
N ASP A 4 -53.62 6.63 -38.89
CA ASP A 4 -52.33 6.70 -39.56
C ASP A 4 -51.26 6.06 -38.65
N THR A 5 -50.61 5.03 -39.17
CA THR A 5 -49.43 4.44 -38.54
C THR A 5 -48.20 5.14 -39.12
N PHE A 6 -47.69 6.12 -38.38
CA PHE A 6 -46.38 6.69 -38.69
C PHE A 6 -45.30 5.65 -38.35
N PRO A 7 -44.41 5.30 -39.29
CA PRO A 7 -43.34 4.35 -39.00
C PRO A 7 -42.35 5.01 -38.04
N MET A 8 -42.13 4.39 -36.87
CA MET A 8 -41.05 4.78 -35.96
C MET A 8 -39.71 4.58 -36.68
N LYS A 9 -39.08 5.69 -37.04
CA LYS A 9 -37.73 5.71 -37.59
C LYS A 9 -36.75 5.79 -36.41
N PHE A 10 -36.00 4.72 -36.18
CA PHE A 10 -34.93 4.70 -35.19
C PHE A 10 -33.69 5.35 -35.79
N GLU A 11 -33.45 6.61 -35.46
CA GLU A 11 -32.19 7.29 -35.71
C GLU A 11 -31.39 7.35 -34.39
N LEU A 12 -30.07 7.18 -34.49
CA LEU A 12 -29.17 7.28 -33.34
C LEU A 12 -29.23 8.70 -32.77
N THR A 13 -29.64 8.85 -31.52
CA THR A 13 -29.47 10.10 -30.78
C THR A 13 -27.98 10.27 -30.48
N GLU A 14 -27.36 11.31 -31.07
CA GLU A 14 -26.00 11.74 -30.75
C GLU A 14 -25.94 12.27 -29.30
N SER A 15 -25.98 11.38 -28.32
CA SER A 15 -25.88 11.70 -26.90
C SER A 15 -24.45 11.49 -26.41
N GLY A 16 -23.53 12.24 -27.01
CA GLY A 16 -22.15 12.39 -26.57
C GLY A 16 -21.89 13.81 -26.10
N ASN A 17 -22.29 14.15 -24.87
CA ASN A 17 -22.00 15.43 -24.19
C ASN A 17 -20.58 15.96 -24.48
N GLN A 18 -20.44 16.84 -25.47
CA GLN A 18 -19.23 17.61 -25.71
C GLN A 18 -19.33 18.93 -24.94
N PHE A 19 -19.12 18.87 -23.62
CA PHE A 19 -18.92 20.11 -22.86
C PHE A 19 -17.51 20.63 -23.10
N SER A 20 -17.41 21.93 -23.37
CA SER A 20 -16.13 22.61 -23.53
C SER A 20 -15.42 22.76 -22.17
N ASN A 21 -14.09 22.88 -22.19
CA ASN A 21 -13.34 23.16 -20.96
C ASN A 21 -13.76 24.49 -20.33
N SER A 22 -14.16 25.46 -21.15
CA SER A 22 -14.59 26.78 -20.71
C SER A 22 -15.88 26.71 -19.88
N GLU A 23 -16.89 26.00 -20.36
CA GLU A 23 -18.17 25.81 -19.65
C GLU A 23 -17.97 25.16 -18.29
N LEU A 24 -17.13 24.12 -18.25
CA LEU A 24 -16.80 23.42 -17.01
C LEU A 24 -16.07 24.32 -16.00
N THR A 25 -15.12 25.15 -16.45
CA THR A 25 -14.45 26.11 -15.56
C THR A 25 -15.37 27.24 -15.09
N GLN A 26 -16.27 27.73 -15.95
CA GLN A 26 -17.23 28.77 -15.59
C GLN A 26 -18.22 28.29 -14.53
N ASP A 27 -18.64 27.02 -14.57
CA ASP A 27 -19.50 26.46 -13.53
C ASP A 27 -18.80 26.35 -12.18
N LEU A 28 -17.49 26.03 -12.15
CA LEU A 28 -16.69 26.08 -10.92
C LEU A 28 -16.63 27.50 -10.34
N ILE A 29 -16.36 28.50 -11.19
CA ILE A 29 -16.33 29.91 -10.78
C ILE A 29 -17.70 30.33 -10.23
N ARG A 30 -18.79 29.96 -10.92
CA ARG A 30 -20.16 30.26 -10.49
C ARG A 30 -20.45 29.71 -9.10
N VAL A 31 -20.08 28.46 -8.82
CA VAL A 31 -20.27 27.85 -7.50
C VAL A 31 -19.42 28.55 -6.43
N ALA A 32 -18.18 28.94 -6.77
CA ALA A 32 -17.32 29.70 -5.86
C ALA A 32 -17.93 31.05 -5.48
N THR A 33 -18.44 31.79 -6.48
CA THR A 33 -19.12 33.07 -6.31
C THR A 33 -20.40 32.92 -5.49
N LEU A 34 -21.19 31.87 -5.75
CA LEU A 34 -22.43 31.59 -5.02
C LEU A 34 -22.17 31.39 -3.51
N LEU A 35 -21.08 30.70 -3.17
CA LEU A 35 -20.69 30.43 -1.78
C LEU A 35 -19.86 31.55 -1.16
N ASN A 36 -19.56 32.62 -1.93
CA ASN A 36 -18.67 33.71 -1.56
C ASN A 36 -17.30 33.20 -1.04
N LYS A 37 -16.74 32.21 -1.73
CA LYS A 37 -15.46 31.58 -1.40
C LYS A 37 -14.49 31.71 -2.55
N LYS A 38 -13.20 31.76 -2.23
CA LYS A 38 -12.10 31.74 -3.22
C LYS A 38 -11.81 30.33 -3.76
N SER A 39 -12.51 29.31 -3.24
CA SER A 39 -12.34 27.91 -3.61
C SER A 39 -13.65 27.15 -3.43
N VAL A 40 -13.75 25.99 -4.08
CA VAL A 40 -14.92 25.12 -4.05
C VAL A 40 -14.50 23.72 -3.59
N THR A 41 -15.12 23.22 -2.53
CA THR A 41 -15.01 21.81 -2.17
C THR A 41 -15.86 20.99 -3.15
N LEU A 42 -15.47 19.74 -3.38
CA LEU A 42 -16.22 18.79 -4.17
C LEU A 42 -17.61 18.49 -3.59
N LYS A 43 -17.77 18.47 -2.26
CA LYS A 43 -19.10 18.34 -1.62
C LYS A 43 -20.00 19.53 -2.00
N GLU A 44 -19.47 20.73 -1.88
CA GLU A 44 -20.17 21.95 -2.31
C GLU A 44 -20.46 21.92 -3.81
N TYR A 45 -19.51 21.45 -4.63
CA TYR A 45 -19.74 21.34 -6.06
C TYR A 45 -20.78 20.28 -6.43
N GLN A 46 -20.90 19.20 -5.66
CA GLN A 46 -21.96 18.23 -5.87
C GLN A 46 -23.34 18.76 -5.49
N GLU A 47 -23.39 19.68 -4.53
CA GLU A 47 -24.63 20.28 -4.05
C GLU A 47 -25.10 21.45 -4.92
N TYR A 48 -24.17 22.24 -5.45
CA TYR A 48 -24.46 23.49 -6.17
C TYR A 48 -24.01 23.50 -7.64
N GLY A 49 -23.21 22.53 -8.09
CA GLY A 49 -22.67 22.44 -9.44
C GLY A 49 -23.67 21.85 -10.44
N ASN A 50 -23.60 22.32 -11.68
CA ASN A 50 -24.49 21.86 -12.75
C ASN A 50 -23.95 20.60 -13.44
N TYR A 51 -22.70 20.24 -13.17
CA TYR A 51 -22.02 19.08 -13.73
C TYR A 51 -21.54 18.14 -12.64
N SER A 52 -21.43 16.85 -12.99
CA SER A 52 -20.78 15.88 -12.10
C SER A 52 -19.31 16.24 -11.90
N TYR A 53 -18.86 16.21 -10.65
CA TYR A 53 -17.42 16.34 -10.33
C TYR A 53 -16.57 15.30 -11.07
N GLN A 54 -17.13 14.13 -11.42
CA GLN A 54 -16.41 13.13 -12.20
C GLN A 54 -16.16 13.60 -13.63
N THR A 55 -17.06 14.40 -14.20
CA THR A 55 -16.86 15.06 -15.50
C THR A 55 -15.67 16.02 -15.42
N GLN A 56 -15.60 16.83 -14.36
CA GLN A 56 -14.47 17.72 -14.10
C GLN A 56 -13.15 16.94 -13.95
N LYS A 57 -13.14 15.90 -13.11
CA LYS A 57 -11.96 15.06 -12.88
C LYS A 57 -11.52 14.34 -14.17
N LYS A 58 -12.45 13.82 -14.96
CA LYS A 58 -12.14 13.10 -16.20
C LYS A 58 -11.60 14.05 -17.27
N ARG A 59 -12.11 15.28 -17.34
CA ARG A 59 -11.71 16.26 -18.37
C ARG A 59 -10.37 16.92 -18.06
N PHE A 60 -10.14 17.27 -16.81
CA PHE A 60 -8.92 17.98 -16.38
C PHE A 60 -7.88 17.03 -15.74
N GLY A 61 -8.18 15.75 -15.60
CA GLY A 61 -7.32 14.73 -14.97
C GLY A 61 -7.39 14.72 -13.44
N SER A 62 -7.53 15.89 -12.81
CA SER A 62 -7.71 16.02 -11.36
C SER A 62 -8.66 17.17 -11.02
N TRP A 63 -9.29 17.08 -9.84
CA TRP A 63 -10.12 18.16 -9.29
C TRP A 63 -9.32 19.45 -9.09
N PHE A 64 -8.09 19.29 -8.61
CA PHE A 64 -7.14 20.37 -8.41
C PHE A 64 -6.88 21.13 -9.72
N LYS A 65 -6.58 20.40 -10.79
CA LYS A 65 -6.28 21.01 -12.09
C LYS A 65 -7.50 21.71 -12.68
N ALA A 66 -8.71 21.24 -12.36
CA ALA A 66 -9.95 21.92 -12.72
C ALA A 66 -10.10 23.26 -11.97
N LEU A 67 -9.78 23.32 -10.66
CA LEU A 67 -9.79 24.57 -9.88
C LEU A 67 -8.71 25.55 -10.35
N GLU A 68 -7.50 25.06 -10.60
CA GLU A 68 -6.37 25.86 -11.13
C GLU A 68 -6.72 26.47 -12.49
N THR A 69 -7.29 25.67 -13.41
CA THR A 69 -7.71 26.15 -14.74
C THR A 69 -8.85 27.17 -14.63
N ALA A 70 -9.67 27.08 -13.57
CA ALA A 70 -10.73 28.04 -13.26
C ALA A 70 -10.22 29.28 -12.50
N GLY A 71 -8.93 29.38 -12.18
CA GLY A 71 -8.36 30.51 -11.42
C GLY A 71 -8.81 30.57 -9.96
N LEU A 72 -9.26 29.46 -9.39
CA LEU A 72 -9.71 29.35 -8.00
C LEU A 72 -8.56 28.87 -7.11
N GLU A 73 -8.54 29.34 -5.86
CA GLU A 73 -7.58 28.88 -4.86
C GLU A 73 -7.80 27.39 -4.56
N GLU A 74 -6.74 26.71 -4.15
CA GLU A 74 -6.83 25.32 -3.74
C GLU A 74 -7.74 25.19 -2.51
N SER A 75 -8.72 24.29 -2.62
CA SER A 75 -9.57 24.01 -1.47
C SER A 75 -8.74 23.28 -0.42
N LYS A 76 -8.62 23.88 0.77
CA LYS A 76 -7.93 23.25 1.90
C LYS A 76 -8.50 21.86 2.25
N ARG A 77 -9.74 21.53 1.80
CA ARG A 77 -10.45 20.26 2.04
C ARG A 77 -11.46 19.98 0.92
N PRO A 78 -11.14 19.18 -0.12
CA PRO A 78 -12.06 18.92 -1.23
C PRO A 78 -13.33 18.17 -0.84
N TRP A 79 -13.33 17.33 0.20
CA TRP A 79 -14.54 16.71 0.71
C TRP A 79 -14.53 16.84 2.22
N GLY A 80 -15.61 17.33 2.82
CA GLY A 80 -15.78 17.24 4.26
C GLY A 80 -15.92 15.77 4.69
N GLY A 81 -14.79 15.06 4.86
CA GLY A 81 -14.70 13.71 5.42
C GLY A 81 -13.72 12.75 4.71
N ASP A 82 -12.86 12.13 5.53
CA ASP A 82 -11.84 11.07 5.35
C ASP A 82 -10.44 11.41 4.77
N LEU A 83 -9.43 11.00 5.54
CA LEU A 83 -8.07 11.54 5.75
C LEU A 83 -6.99 11.00 4.80
N SER A 84 -7.35 10.48 3.63
CA SER A 84 -6.41 9.76 2.77
C SER A 84 -5.58 10.64 1.81
N GLU A 85 -5.92 11.92 1.64
CA GLU A 85 -5.20 12.84 0.74
C GLU A 85 -4.44 13.99 1.43
N ILE A 86 -4.45 14.07 2.77
CA ILE A 86 -3.28 14.63 3.48
C ILE A 86 -2.29 13.47 3.56
N ARG A 87 -1.66 13.13 2.43
CA ARG A 87 -0.47 12.29 2.47
C ARG A 87 0.59 13.13 3.16
N ILE A 88 0.66 13.06 4.50
CA ILE A 88 1.73 13.68 5.28
C ILE A 88 3.02 13.22 4.59
N PRO A 89 3.78 14.16 4.00
CA PRO A 89 4.98 13.82 3.27
C PRO A 89 5.89 12.99 4.18
N GLU A 90 6.54 11.97 3.64
CA GLU A 90 7.46 11.12 4.41
C GLU A 90 8.50 11.99 5.14
N ILE A 91 8.92 13.10 4.52
CA ILE A 91 9.80 14.10 5.12
C ILE A 91 9.22 14.74 6.39
N GLN A 92 7.93 15.09 6.43
CA GLN A 92 7.32 15.67 7.64
C GLN A 92 7.21 14.66 8.79
N LEU A 93 6.97 13.39 8.47
CA LEU A 93 6.99 12.33 9.47
C LEU A 93 8.39 12.11 10.03
N ILE A 94 9.41 12.15 9.17
CA ILE A 94 10.82 12.04 9.55
C ILE A 94 11.25 13.22 10.44
N GLU A 95 10.94 14.44 10.04
CA GLU A 95 11.24 15.66 10.80
C GLU A 95 10.61 15.64 12.18
N ASP A 96 9.38 15.14 12.31
CA ASP A 96 8.71 15.04 13.61
C ASP A 96 9.35 13.97 14.52
N ILE A 97 9.74 12.81 13.96
CA ILE A 97 10.50 11.78 14.67
C ILE A 97 11.83 12.34 15.17
N GLN A 98 12.56 13.08 14.33
CA GLN A 98 13.83 13.74 14.69
C GLN A 98 13.64 14.81 15.76
N ARG A 99 12.57 15.61 15.65
CA ARG A 99 12.21 16.64 16.65
C ARG A 99 11.97 16.01 18.02
N VAL A 100 11.22 14.93 18.09
CA VAL A 100 10.95 14.21 19.36
C VAL A 100 12.24 13.65 19.95
N ALA A 101 13.10 13.03 19.13
CA ALA A 101 14.39 12.52 19.57
C ALA A 101 15.30 13.62 20.13
N LYS A 102 15.39 14.77 19.45
CA LYS A 102 16.13 15.95 19.91
C LYS A 102 15.56 16.50 21.21
N LYS A 103 14.23 16.56 21.35
CA LYS A 103 13.55 17.03 22.57
C LYS A 103 13.85 16.14 23.78
N LEU A 104 13.93 14.82 23.57
CA LEU A 104 14.27 13.86 24.62
C LEU A 104 15.78 13.72 24.88
N GLY A 105 16.63 14.32 24.02
CA GLY A 105 18.08 14.15 24.09
C GLY A 105 18.53 12.71 23.83
N LYS A 106 17.75 11.94 23.05
CA LYS A 106 18.03 10.52 22.76
C LYS A 106 18.27 10.30 21.29
N ASN A 107 19.22 9.42 20.96
CA ASN A 107 19.46 8.97 19.59
C ASN A 107 18.57 7.77 19.21
N ALA A 108 17.77 7.26 20.15
CA ALA A 108 16.81 6.19 19.96
C ALA A 108 15.54 6.50 20.78
N ILE A 109 14.37 6.45 20.13
CA ILE A 109 13.07 6.68 20.79
C ILE A 109 12.14 5.48 20.60
N THR A 110 11.36 5.19 21.65
CA THR A 110 10.32 4.16 21.65
C THR A 110 9.01 4.68 21.07
N ILE A 111 8.08 3.77 20.74
CA ILE A 111 6.74 4.15 20.29
C ILE A 111 6.01 4.96 21.38
N ALA A 112 6.10 4.53 22.65
CA ALA A 112 5.44 5.21 23.77
C ALA A 112 5.98 6.64 23.96
N GLU A 113 7.31 6.81 23.97
CA GLU A 113 7.93 8.13 24.07
C GLU A 113 7.58 9.04 22.87
N TYR A 114 7.36 8.43 21.70
CA TYR A 114 6.90 9.17 20.54
C TYR A 114 5.41 9.51 20.61
N GLU A 115 4.52 8.64 21.09
CA GLU A 115 3.10 8.98 21.28
C GLU A 115 2.91 10.12 22.29
N ASP A 116 3.74 10.19 23.34
CA ASP A 116 3.69 11.26 24.35
C ASP A 116 4.11 12.64 23.81
N HIS A 117 4.86 12.70 22.71
CA HIS A 117 5.52 13.93 22.25
C HIS A 117 5.37 14.22 20.76
N GLY A 118 4.91 13.25 19.99
CA GLY A 118 4.77 13.26 18.55
C GLY A 118 3.54 14.02 18.12
N LYS A 119 3.62 14.61 16.93
CA LYS A 119 2.53 15.35 16.30
C LYS A 119 1.59 14.41 15.53
N TYR A 120 2.11 13.28 15.10
CA TYR A 120 1.40 12.27 14.31
C TYR A 120 1.33 10.94 15.05
N GLY A 121 0.33 10.12 14.79
CA GLY A 121 0.24 8.78 15.40
C GLY A 121 1.31 7.81 14.88
N SER A 122 1.88 6.99 15.77
CA SER A 122 2.90 6.00 15.41
C SER A 122 2.37 4.93 14.45
N SER A 123 1.07 4.66 14.45
CA SER A 123 0.41 3.74 13.51
C SER A 123 0.44 4.26 12.07
N ALA A 124 0.26 5.58 11.88
CA ALA A 124 0.33 6.22 10.57
C ALA A 124 1.77 6.17 10.01
N ILE A 125 2.76 6.38 10.87
CA ILE A 125 4.18 6.26 10.53
C ILE A 125 4.53 4.81 10.17
N SER A 126 4.11 3.85 11.00
CA SER A 126 4.38 2.43 10.75
C SER A 126 3.77 1.95 9.44
N LYS A 127 2.53 2.35 9.12
CA LYS A 127 1.89 2.05 7.83
C LYS A 127 2.64 2.69 6.66
N ARG A 128 3.17 3.91 6.82
CA ARG A 128 3.87 4.64 5.74
C ARG A 128 5.23 4.03 5.41
N PHE A 129 6.04 3.74 6.42
CA PHE A 129 7.42 3.26 6.24
C PHE A 129 7.54 1.73 6.24
N GLY A 130 6.43 1.01 6.40
CA GLY A 130 6.43 -0.45 6.54
C GLY A 130 7.06 -0.93 7.85
N GLY A 131 6.92 -0.13 8.91
CA GLY A 131 7.35 -0.40 10.28
C GLY A 131 8.00 0.79 11.00
N TRP A 132 7.79 0.91 12.31
CA TRP A 132 8.40 1.95 13.17
C TRP A 132 9.93 1.94 13.12
N ASN A 133 10.55 0.76 13.11
CA ASN A 133 12.00 0.64 13.05
C ASN A 133 12.58 1.16 11.72
N LYS A 134 11.86 0.96 10.60
CA LYS A 134 12.27 1.52 9.31
C LYS A 134 12.17 3.04 9.31
N ALA A 135 11.11 3.60 9.89
CA ALA A 135 10.96 5.04 10.05
C ALA A 135 12.12 5.66 10.87
N LYS A 136 12.55 5.00 11.96
CA LYS A 136 13.71 5.44 12.75
C LYS A 136 15.03 5.42 11.97
N VAL A 137 15.28 4.36 11.20
CA VAL A 137 16.48 4.26 10.35
C VAL A 137 16.50 5.40 9.33
N VAL A 138 15.38 5.64 8.64
CA VAL A 138 15.27 6.74 7.67
C VAL A 138 15.41 8.10 8.37
N ALA A 139 14.94 8.24 9.61
CA ALA A 139 15.12 9.43 10.42
C ALA A 139 16.55 9.60 10.99
N GLY A 140 17.48 8.69 10.71
CA GLY A 140 18.85 8.74 11.22
C GLY A 140 18.97 8.44 12.72
N LEU A 141 17.98 7.76 13.29
CA LEU A 141 17.98 7.34 14.68
C LEU A 141 18.44 5.89 14.83
N GLU A 142 19.15 5.64 15.93
CA GLU A 142 19.49 4.30 16.36
C GLU A 142 18.22 3.52 16.72
N ILE A 143 18.13 2.29 16.24
CA ILE A 143 17.13 1.36 16.75
C ILE A 143 17.62 0.99 18.16
N GLY A 144 17.11 1.69 19.18
CA GLY A 144 17.43 1.40 20.58
C GLY A 144 17.27 -0.10 20.88
N ARG A 145 18.00 -0.59 21.92
CA ARG A 145 17.99 -2.00 22.34
C ARG A 145 16.57 -2.57 22.20
N LEU A 146 16.44 -3.61 21.37
CA LEU A 146 15.18 -4.16 20.85
C LEU A 146 14.24 -4.64 21.96
N TYR A 147 13.63 -3.71 22.67
CA TYR A 147 12.52 -3.97 23.56
C TYR A 147 11.25 -3.78 22.74
N ASN A 148 10.47 -4.85 22.63
CA ASN A 148 9.23 -4.99 21.84
C ASN A 148 9.38 -5.34 20.35
N SER A 149 10.37 -6.14 19.97
CA SER A 149 10.33 -6.80 18.65
C SER A 149 9.19 -7.82 18.60
N THR A 150 8.33 -7.69 17.58
CA THR A 150 7.27 -8.67 17.29
C THR A 150 7.87 -9.98 16.81
N ASP A 151 7.11 -11.06 16.81
CA ASP A 151 7.60 -12.35 16.30
C ASP A 151 8.02 -12.22 14.82
N GLU A 152 7.29 -11.42 14.03
CA GLU A 152 7.64 -11.07 12.65
C GLU A 152 9.02 -10.43 12.52
N ASP A 153 9.41 -9.52 13.42
CA ASP A 153 10.74 -8.91 13.37
C ASP A 153 11.85 -9.97 13.48
N TYR A 154 11.70 -10.92 14.41
CA TYR A 154 12.65 -12.01 14.58
C TYR A 154 12.70 -12.89 13.33
N PHE A 155 11.54 -13.16 12.73
CA PHE A 155 11.39 -13.96 11.52
C PHE A 155 11.97 -13.28 10.27
N GLU A 156 11.80 -11.96 10.12
CA GLU A 156 12.46 -11.19 9.06
C GLU A 156 13.99 -11.33 9.14
N ASN A 157 14.55 -11.27 10.35
CA ASN A 157 15.99 -11.44 10.51
C ASN A 157 16.44 -12.88 10.22
N ILE A 158 15.66 -13.89 10.61
CA ILE A 158 15.94 -15.28 10.23
C ILE A 158 15.93 -15.43 8.71
N LEU A 159 14.90 -14.90 8.04
CA LEU A 159 14.79 -14.96 6.58
C LEU A 159 15.99 -14.26 5.92
N HIS A 160 16.38 -13.08 6.40
CA HIS A 160 17.53 -12.35 5.87
C HIS A 160 18.82 -13.18 5.95
N VAL A 161 19.14 -13.73 7.13
CA VAL A 161 20.35 -14.56 7.29
C VAL A 161 20.26 -15.81 6.41
N TRP A 162 19.08 -16.42 6.30
CA TRP A 162 18.85 -17.60 5.45
C TRP A 162 19.06 -17.27 3.97
N GLN A 163 18.55 -16.14 3.50
CA GLN A 163 18.76 -15.63 2.15
C GLN A 163 20.24 -15.41 1.87
N THR A 164 20.97 -14.79 2.80
CA THR A 164 22.41 -14.53 2.65
C THR A 164 23.24 -15.81 2.62
N LEU A 165 22.82 -16.85 3.34
CA LEU A 165 23.53 -18.14 3.36
C LEU A 165 23.08 -19.10 2.26
N GLY A 166 21.88 -18.92 1.69
CA GLY A 166 21.22 -19.88 0.81
C GLY A 166 20.83 -21.19 1.52
N ARG A 167 20.93 -21.24 2.86
CA ARG A 167 20.61 -22.39 3.70
C ARG A 167 20.18 -21.94 5.08
N GLN A 168 19.62 -22.87 5.85
CA GLN A 168 19.23 -22.62 7.23
C GLN A 168 20.41 -22.09 8.06
N PRO A 169 20.23 -20.98 8.81
CA PRO A 169 21.25 -20.45 9.70
C PRO A 169 21.54 -21.39 10.87
N LYS A 170 22.81 -21.52 11.23
CA LYS A 170 23.28 -22.22 12.43
C LYS A 170 23.39 -21.25 13.61
N TYR A 171 23.46 -21.82 14.81
CA TYR A 171 23.54 -21.07 16.07
C TYR A 171 24.63 -19.98 16.06
N GLN A 172 25.85 -20.35 15.66
CA GLN A 172 27.02 -19.47 15.64
C GLN A 172 26.96 -18.39 14.54
N GLU A 173 26.02 -18.51 13.59
CA GLU A 173 25.89 -17.58 12.45
C GLU A 173 24.88 -16.47 12.73
N MET A 174 24.09 -16.58 13.81
CA MET A 174 23.14 -15.57 14.25
C MET A 174 23.85 -14.48 15.08
N VAL A 175 24.84 -13.85 14.49
CA VAL A 175 25.68 -12.78 15.05
C VAL A 175 26.04 -11.77 13.95
N ALA A 176 26.40 -10.55 14.33
CA ALA A 176 26.90 -9.55 13.39
C ALA A 176 28.19 -10.03 12.70
N PRO A 177 28.41 -9.70 11.41
CA PRO A 177 27.60 -8.80 10.58
C PRO A 177 26.43 -9.48 9.85
N LEU A 178 26.35 -10.81 9.86
CA LEU A 178 25.33 -11.56 9.10
C LEU A 178 23.92 -11.34 9.66
N SER A 179 23.80 -11.25 10.97
CA SER A 179 22.54 -11.12 11.69
C SER A 179 22.49 -9.83 12.49
N ARG A 180 21.37 -9.09 12.40
CA ARG A 180 21.14 -7.91 13.24
C ARG A 180 20.84 -8.27 14.70
N LEU A 181 20.42 -9.52 14.94
CA LEU A 181 20.06 -10.05 16.25
C LEU A 181 21.07 -11.11 16.67
N ASN A 182 21.57 -11.03 17.90
CA ASN A 182 22.34 -12.13 18.47
C ASN A 182 21.41 -13.32 18.77
N VAL A 183 21.94 -14.55 18.65
CA VAL A 183 21.23 -15.80 18.96
C VAL A 183 20.56 -15.78 20.35
N SER A 184 21.21 -15.19 21.36
CA SER A 184 20.67 -15.02 22.71
C SER A 184 19.34 -14.24 22.76
N SER A 185 19.09 -13.37 21.78
CA SER A 185 17.82 -12.65 21.65
C SER A 185 16.67 -13.58 21.30
N TYR A 186 16.93 -14.61 20.49
CA TYR A 186 15.96 -15.64 20.14
C TYR A 186 15.69 -16.57 21.32
N GLU A 187 16.74 -16.96 22.06
CA GLU A 187 16.59 -17.80 23.25
C GLU A 187 15.74 -17.11 24.32
N ARG A 188 16.00 -15.83 24.59
CA ARG A 188 15.20 -15.06 25.55
C ARG A 188 13.73 -14.96 25.16
N LYS A 189 13.42 -14.89 23.85
CA LYS A 189 12.05 -14.71 23.33
C LYS A 189 11.29 -16.03 23.13
N PHE A 190 11.95 -17.06 22.62
CA PHE A 190 11.33 -18.33 22.20
C PHE A 190 11.79 -19.53 23.04
N GLY A 191 12.62 -19.32 24.05
CA GLY A 191 13.18 -20.34 24.94
C GLY A 191 14.47 -20.96 24.42
N SER A 192 14.57 -21.28 23.13
CA SER A 192 15.79 -21.78 22.50
C SER A 192 15.90 -21.37 21.03
N TRP A 193 17.11 -21.41 20.46
CA TRP A 193 17.29 -21.19 19.01
C TRP A 193 16.49 -22.20 18.17
N ARG A 194 16.46 -23.48 18.59
CA ARG A 194 15.66 -24.50 17.90
C ARG A 194 14.16 -24.18 17.97
N SER A 195 13.67 -23.75 19.13
CA SER A 195 12.28 -23.33 19.30
C SER A 195 11.93 -22.13 18.42
N ALA A 196 12.85 -21.16 18.27
CA ALA A 196 12.66 -20.03 17.37
C ALA A 196 12.50 -20.47 15.90
N LEU A 197 13.30 -21.43 15.45
CA LEU A 197 13.19 -22.01 14.10
C LEU A 197 11.87 -22.78 13.91
N VAL A 198 11.44 -23.54 14.91
CA VAL A 198 10.14 -24.23 14.88
C VAL A 198 9.00 -23.22 14.75
N ARG A 199 9.00 -22.17 15.57
CA ARG A 199 8.00 -21.08 15.51
C ARG A 199 8.00 -20.36 14.17
N PHE A 200 9.17 -20.15 13.58
CA PHE A 200 9.29 -19.57 12.24
C PHE A 200 8.66 -20.47 11.18
N ILE A 201 8.93 -21.79 11.22
CA ILE A 201 8.36 -22.75 10.28
C ILE A 201 6.85 -22.86 10.45
N GLU A 202 6.35 -22.90 11.68
CA GLU A 202 4.91 -22.87 11.98
C GLU A 202 4.26 -21.61 11.43
N TYR A 203 4.87 -20.45 11.64
CA TYR A 203 4.40 -19.18 11.09
C TYR A 203 4.31 -19.23 9.57
N VAL A 204 5.37 -19.68 8.90
CA VAL A 204 5.41 -19.78 7.43
C VAL A 204 4.40 -20.79 6.90
N ASN A 205 4.20 -21.92 7.57
CA ASN A 205 3.32 -22.99 7.11
C ASN A 205 1.85 -22.79 7.51
N LYS A 206 1.56 -21.84 8.40
CA LYS A 206 0.18 -21.48 8.73
C LYS A 206 -0.55 -21.15 7.44
N LYS A 207 -1.58 -21.93 7.10
CA LYS A 207 -2.45 -21.63 5.97
C LYS A 207 -2.98 -20.22 6.16
N ASP A 208 -3.06 -19.48 5.06
CA ASP A 208 -3.78 -18.22 5.06
C ASP A 208 -5.28 -18.57 5.15
N ASP A 209 -5.71 -19.11 6.31
CA ASP A 209 -7.11 -19.14 6.70
C ASP A 209 -7.53 -17.69 6.74
N GLU A 210 -8.33 -17.29 5.75
CA GLU A 210 -8.87 -15.96 5.51
C GLU A 210 -7.92 -14.83 5.93
N ALA A 211 -7.26 -14.23 4.93
CA ALA A 211 -6.73 -12.87 5.04
C ALA A 211 -7.61 -12.08 6.01
N THR A 212 -7.05 -11.68 7.16
CA THR A 212 -7.72 -10.90 8.18
C THR A 212 -8.32 -9.68 7.50
N ILE A 213 -9.60 -9.80 7.15
CA ILE A 213 -10.47 -8.68 6.91
C ILE A 213 -10.55 -8.08 8.30
N GLU A 214 -9.78 -7.02 8.56
CA GLU A 214 -10.13 -6.11 9.64
C GLU A 214 -11.62 -5.77 9.43
N PRO A 215 -12.50 -6.13 10.37
CA PRO A 215 -13.92 -5.87 10.21
C PRO A 215 -14.08 -4.36 10.20
N ASN A 216 -14.34 -3.81 9.01
CA ASN A 216 -14.78 -2.43 8.88
C ASN A 216 -16.17 -2.38 9.49
N ILE A 217 -16.23 -2.08 10.79
CA ILE A 217 -17.46 -1.61 11.42
C ILE A 217 -17.81 -0.33 10.69
N LEU A 218 -18.85 -0.41 9.88
CA LEU A 218 -19.92 0.56 9.68
C LEU A 218 -20.66 0.06 8.44
N ASN A 219 -21.89 -0.42 8.66
CA ASN A 219 -23.08 -0.18 7.82
C ASN A 219 -24.15 -1.26 8.09
N GLU A 220 -24.70 -1.29 9.30
CA GLU A 220 -26.14 -1.53 9.48
C GLU A 220 -26.71 -0.17 9.89
N THR A 221 -27.41 0.53 9.03
CA THR A 221 -28.83 0.33 8.72
C THR A 221 -29.11 1.12 7.45
N ILE A 222 -29.88 0.62 6.47
CA ILE A 222 -31.32 0.82 6.37
C ILE A 222 -31.86 -0.20 5.36
N LYS A 223 -32.92 -0.93 5.75
CA LYS A 223 -33.74 -1.77 4.87
C LYS A 223 -34.56 -0.89 3.93
N ILE A 224 -34.52 -1.14 2.62
CA ILE A 224 -35.61 -0.75 1.72
C ILE A 224 -35.94 -1.95 0.81
N PRO A 225 -37.21 -2.38 0.76
CA PRO A 225 -37.67 -3.49 -0.08
C PRO A 225 -38.22 -2.98 -1.42
N PHE A 226 -37.63 -3.39 -2.55
CA PHE A 226 -38.40 -3.64 -3.77
C PHE A 226 -37.59 -4.51 -4.74
N VAL A 227 -38.19 -5.63 -5.13
CA VAL A 227 -37.64 -6.66 -6.01
C VAL A 227 -38.19 -6.40 -7.41
N HIS A 228 -37.35 -6.48 -8.45
CA HIS A 228 -37.72 -7.12 -9.72
C HIS A 228 -36.47 -7.64 -10.44
N ASP A 229 -36.30 -8.95 -10.27
CA ASP A 229 -35.71 -9.96 -11.16
C ASP A 229 -34.87 -9.49 -12.36
N ILE A 230 -33.54 -9.61 -12.22
CA ILE A 230 -32.61 -9.80 -13.33
C ILE A 230 -31.78 -11.06 -13.02
N PRO A 231 -31.75 -12.07 -13.91
CA PRO A 231 -30.98 -13.29 -13.67
C PRO A 231 -29.48 -12.98 -13.58
N SER A 232 -28.93 -13.32 -12.41
CA SER A 232 -27.56 -13.09 -11.99
C SER A 232 -26.52 -13.78 -12.87
N LYS A 233 -25.58 -12.98 -13.39
CA LYS A 233 -24.13 -13.29 -13.29
C LYS A 233 -23.38 -12.06 -12.78
N ASN A 234 -23.73 -11.63 -11.57
CA ASN A 234 -22.95 -10.70 -10.76
C ASN A 234 -21.67 -11.39 -10.25
N LEU A 235 -20.63 -11.48 -11.09
CA LEU A 235 -19.28 -11.69 -10.57
C LEU A 235 -18.78 -10.34 -10.06
N LYS A 236 -18.85 -10.14 -8.74
CA LYS A 236 -18.24 -8.98 -8.08
C LYS A 236 -16.77 -8.88 -8.54
N PRO A 237 -16.26 -7.69 -8.93
CA PRO A 237 -14.87 -7.55 -9.34
C PRO A 237 -13.96 -8.00 -8.18
N LYS A 238 -13.15 -9.04 -8.40
CA LYS A 238 -12.18 -9.52 -7.41
C LYS A 238 -11.23 -8.38 -7.06
N LYS A 239 -11.08 -8.09 -5.75
CA LYS A 239 -10.09 -7.12 -5.28
C LYS A 239 -8.69 -7.64 -5.61
N ARG A 240 -7.87 -6.81 -6.26
CA ARG A 240 -6.49 -7.14 -6.61
C ARG A 240 -5.64 -7.29 -5.34
N THR A 241 -4.74 -8.26 -5.34
CA THR A 241 -3.76 -8.49 -4.27
C THR A 241 -2.78 -7.32 -4.12
N ASN A 242 -2.25 -7.09 -2.91
CA ASN A 242 -1.18 -6.12 -2.66
C ASN A 242 0.04 -6.42 -3.55
N ARG A 243 0.74 -5.39 -4.07
CA ARG A 243 1.94 -5.54 -4.88
C ARG A 243 3.08 -6.27 -4.15
N THR A 244 3.26 -6.04 -2.86
CA THR A 244 4.38 -6.64 -2.12
C THR A 244 4.01 -7.98 -1.52
N ALA A 245 4.83 -9.01 -1.77
CA ALA A 245 4.68 -10.31 -1.12
C ALA A 245 4.96 -10.20 0.39
N ASN A 246 4.10 -10.82 1.22
CA ASN A 246 4.30 -10.85 2.66
C ASN A 246 5.49 -11.76 3.06
N LEU A 247 5.88 -11.76 4.33
CA LEU A 247 7.02 -12.54 4.83
C LEU A 247 6.88 -14.05 4.55
N ARG A 248 5.68 -14.62 4.75
CA ARG A 248 5.41 -16.04 4.50
C ARG A 248 5.58 -16.38 3.02
N GLN A 249 4.94 -15.60 2.15
CA GLN A 249 5.02 -15.76 0.70
C GLN A 249 6.47 -15.65 0.20
N ARG A 250 7.24 -14.67 0.68
CA ARG A 250 8.65 -14.52 0.31
C ARG A 250 9.47 -15.77 0.66
N PHE A 251 9.34 -16.28 1.89
CA PHE A 251 10.06 -17.49 2.28
C PHE A 251 9.61 -18.71 1.46
N ARG A 252 8.30 -18.92 1.27
CA ARG A 252 7.76 -20.07 0.51
C ARG A 252 8.27 -20.08 -0.93
N VAL A 253 8.21 -18.94 -1.62
CA VAL A 253 8.71 -18.80 -2.99
C VAL A 253 10.22 -19.04 -3.06
N MET A 254 11.01 -18.44 -2.16
CA MET A 254 12.46 -18.68 -2.12
C MET A 254 12.82 -20.12 -1.79
N LYS A 255 12.07 -20.75 -0.88
CA LYS A 255 12.28 -22.15 -0.51
C LYS A 255 11.93 -23.08 -1.67
N ARG A 256 10.85 -22.80 -2.40
CA ARG A 256 10.46 -23.50 -3.64
C ARG A 256 11.56 -23.39 -4.70
N ASP A 257 12.16 -22.20 -4.82
CA ASP A 257 13.22 -21.92 -5.80
C ASP A 257 14.63 -22.28 -5.27
N ASP A 258 14.73 -23.08 -4.20
CA ASP A 258 15.97 -23.51 -3.54
C ASP A 258 16.95 -22.40 -3.18
N PHE A 259 16.44 -21.20 -2.90
CA PHE A 259 17.22 -19.98 -2.70
C PHE A 259 18.22 -19.75 -3.85
N ARG A 260 17.74 -19.93 -5.08
CA ARG A 260 18.49 -19.66 -6.31
C ARG A 260 17.66 -18.81 -7.25
N CYS A 261 18.35 -18.04 -8.09
CA CYS A 261 17.72 -17.36 -9.21
C CYS A 261 17.20 -18.40 -10.21
N VAL A 262 15.91 -18.33 -10.53
CA VAL A 262 15.28 -19.27 -11.49
C VAL A 262 15.75 -19.06 -12.94
N LEU A 263 16.37 -17.92 -13.25
CA LEU A 263 16.86 -17.61 -14.60
C LEU A 263 18.31 -18.05 -14.83
N CYS A 264 19.21 -17.74 -13.90
CA CYS A 264 20.64 -18.00 -14.08
C CYS A 264 21.23 -19.02 -13.09
N GLY A 265 20.43 -19.52 -12.13
CA GLY A 265 20.90 -20.46 -11.10
C GLY A 265 21.84 -19.86 -10.06
N SER A 266 22.10 -18.54 -10.11
CA SER A 266 22.93 -17.86 -9.10
C SER A 266 22.29 -17.96 -7.72
N SER A 267 23.10 -18.26 -6.73
CA SER A 267 22.72 -18.37 -5.33
C SER A 267 23.87 -17.90 -4.46
N PRO A 268 23.62 -17.56 -3.19
CA PRO A 268 24.69 -17.20 -2.26
C PRO A 268 25.77 -18.29 -2.11
N ALA A 269 25.41 -19.56 -2.38
CA ALA A 269 26.34 -20.69 -2.31
C ALA A 269 27.33 -20.75 -3.48
N ASN A 270 26.94 -20.30 -4.69
CA ASN A 270 27.83 -20.33 -5.87
C ASN A 270 28.36 -18.94 -6.28
N LYS A 271 27.72 -17.87 -5.84
CA LYS A 271 28.11 -16.48 -6.07
C LYS A 271 28.03 -15.70 -4.75
N PRO A 272 29.16 -15.54 -4.02
CA PRO A 272 29.20 -14.74 -2.81
C PRO A 272 28.67 -13.32 -3.06
N GLY A 273 27.83 -12.82 -2.14
CA GLY A 273 27.18 -11.50 -2.30
C GLY A 273 26.01 -11.47 -3.28
N CYS A 274 25.58 -12.62 -3.83
CA CYS A 274 24.36 -12.71 -4.63
C CYS A 274 23.11 -12.45 -3.77
N GLU A 275 22.53 -11.26 -3.91
CA GLU A 275 21.25 -10.91 -3.30
C GLU A 275 20.08 -11.42 -4.15
N LEU A 276 19.07 -12.00 -3.48
CA LEU A 276 17.89 -12.58 -4.10
C LEU A 276 16.65 -11.74 -3.82
N HIS A 277 15.86 -11.51 -4.86
CA HIS A 277 14.65 -10.70 -4.86
C HIS A 277 13.46 -11.54 -5.30
N ILE A 278 12.26 -11.17 -4.83
CA ILE A 278 11.00 -11.72 -5.34
C ILE A 278 10.48 -10.83 -6.46
N ASP A 279 10.30 -11.42 -7.63
CA ASP A 279 9.80 -10.78 -8.85
C ASP A 279 8.47 -11.40 -9.29
N HIS A 280 7.62 -10.61 -9.94
CA HIS A 280 6.38 -11.11 -10.54
C HIS A 280 6.64 -11.58 -11.97
N ILE A 281 6.20 -12.79 -12.34
CA ILE A 281 6.31 -13.32 -13.69
C ILE A 281 5.55 -12.41 -14.67
N LEU A 282 4.24 -12.26 -14.46
CA LEU A 282 3.44 -11.18 -15.04
C LEU A 282 3.54 -9.96 -14.10
N PRO A 283 4.09 -8.82 -14.56
CA PRO A 283 4.24 -7.64 -13.72
C PRO A 283 2.92 -7.24 -13.05
N TRP A 284 2.99 -6.82 -11.79
CA TRP A 284 1.79 -6.33 -11.09
C TRP A 284 1.15 -5.15 -11.82
N SER A 285 1.92 -4.28 -12.48
CA SER A 285 1.38 -3.19 -13.31
C SER A 285 0.52 -3.68 -14.49
N GLN A 286 0.80 -4.89 -15.01
CA GLN A 286 0.09 -5.51 -16.13
C GLN A 286 -0.99 -6.50 -15.70
N GLY A 287 -1.43 -6.44 -14.43
CA GLY A 287 -2.51 -7.28 -13.91
C GLY A 287 -2.06 -8.56 -13.22
N GLY A 288 -0.75 -8.79 -13.07
CA GLY A 288 -0.25 -9.92 -12.29
C GLY A 288 -0.63 -9.83 -10.81
N GLU A 289 -1.18 -10.91 -10.27
CA GLU A 289 -1.48 -11.03 -8.84
C GLU A 289 -0.24 -11.44 -8.05
N THR A 290 -0.20 -11.12 -6.76
CA THR A 290 0.87 -11.49 -5.82
C THR A 290 0.48 -12.81 -5.16
N VAL A 291 0.45 -13.84 -5.99
CA VAL A 291 0.19 -15.24 -5.64
C VAL A 291 1.45 -16.06 -5.91
N GLU A 292 1.65 -17.15 -5.17
CA GLU A 292 2.92 -17.90 -5.21
C GLU A 292 3.28 -18.37 -6.63
N GLU A 293 2.27 -18.66 -7.46
CA GLU A 293 2.41 -19.09 -8.85
C GLU A 293 2.91 -17.98 -9.77
N ASN A 294 2.60 -16.71 -9.47
CA ASN A 294 3.06 -15.55 -10.23
C ASN A 294 4.33 -14.92 -9.63
N LEU A 295 4.86 -15.47 -8.54
CA LEU A 295 6.08 -15.00 -7.91
C LEU A 295 7.25 -15.95 -8.21
N ARG A 296 8.45 -15.39 -8.32
CA ARG A 296 9.69 -16.13 -8.50
C ARG A 296 10.89 -15.44 -7.87
N THR A 297 11.94 -16.20 -7.63
CA THR A 297 13.19 -15.71 -7.06
C THR A 297 14.19 -15.35 -8.17
N LEU A 298 14.68 -14.11 -8.17
CA LEU A 298 15.70 -13.61 -9.11
C LEU A 298 16.91 -13.04 -8.37
N CYS A 299 18.12 -13.16 -8.94
CA CYS A 299 19.26 -12.38 -8.45
C CYS A 299 19.15 -10.91 -8.87
N SER A 300 19.87 -10.01 -8.21
CA SER A 300 19.88 -8.57 -8.54
C SER A 300 20.13 -8.30 -10.03
N ASP A 301 21.08 -8.99 -10.66
CA ASP A 301 21.43 -8.81 -12.08
C ASP A 301 20.25 -9.15 -13.00
N CYS A 302 19.61 -10.30 -12.77
CA CYS A 302 18.47 -10.76 -13.56
C CYS A 302 17.21 -9.93 -13.30
N ASN A 303 17.02 -9.46 -12.06
CA ASN A 303 15.90 -8.62 -11.69
C ASN A 303 15.99 -7.24 -12.39
N LEU A 304 17.16 -6.59 -12.32
CA LEU A 304 17.42 -5.32 -12.99
C LEU A 304 17.31 -5.44 -14.52
N GLY A 305 17.80 -6.55 -15.09
CA GLY A 305 17.71 -6.83 -16.52
C GLY A 305 16.28 -6.90 -17.08
N ARG A 306 15.26 -7.11 -16.23
CA ARG A 306 13.85 -7.04 -16.62
C ARG A 306 13.25 -5.64 -16.51
N SER A 307 13.68 -4.84 -15.54
CA SER A 307 13.17 -3.48 -15.37
C SER A 307 13.45 -2.59 -16.58
N ASN A 308 14.47 -2.93 -17.39
CA ASN A 308 14.84 -2.22 -18.62
C ASN A 308 14.17 -2.76 -19.91
N LYS A 309 13.15 -3.62 -19.80
CA LYS A 309 12.34 -4.08 -20.94
C LYS A 309 10.91 -3.60 -20.77
N GLU A 310 10.67 -2.33 -21.10
CA GLU A 310 9.33 -1.81 -21.42
C GLU A 310 9.04 -1.98 -22.91
#